data_AF-A0A238KDX5-F1
#
_entry.id   AF-A0A238KDX5-F1
#
_cell.length_a   1.000
_cell.length_b   1.000
_cell.length_c   1.000
_cell.angle_alpha   90.00
_cell.angle_beta   90.00
_cell.angle_gamma   90.00
#
_symmetry.space_group_name_H-M   'P 1'
#
loop_
_entity.id
_entity.type
_entity.pdbx_description
1 polymer ?
#
loop_
_entity_poly.entity_id
_entity_poly.type
_entity_poly.pdbx_seq_one_letter_code
_entity_poly.pdbx_strand_id
1 'polypeptide(L)'
;MSVLDPLFSYLTVLSVIQPGRVQDVERFAPDILPQGTAEELIETGAFREAHYFARVHGHISPVRRGTFFLTAKGREVVRRDGLHKELDNLRLFLMKGQRGKYK
;
A
#
# COMPACT_ATOMS: atom_id res chain seq x y z
N MET A 1 19.76 -2.68 9.21
CA MET A 1 18.36 -2.76 8.73
C MET A 1 18.02 -1.38 8.22
N SER A 2 17.99 -1.18 6.90
CA SER A 2 17.65 0.12 6.33
C SER A 2 16.19 0.43 6.68
N VAL A 3 15.97 1.57 7.33
CA VAL A 3 14.63 2.14 7.56
C VAL A 3 13.89 2.10 6.22
N LEU A 4 12.87 1.26 6.11
CA LEU A 4 12.08 1.10 4.90
C LEU A 4 11.40 2.45 4.61
N ASP A 5 11.57 2.98 3.40
CA ASP A 5 10.99 4.27 3.01
C ASP A 5 9.46 4.24 3.24
N PRO A 6 8.90 5.14 4.08
CA PRO A 6 7.48 5.19 4.36
C PRO A 6 6.62 5.38 3.11
N LEU A 7 7.11 6.16 2.12
CA LEU A 7 6.41 6.37 0.87
C LEU A 7 6.37 5.08 0.06
N PHE A 8 7.50 4.41 -0.09
CA PHE A 8 7.59 3.13 -0.79
C PHE A 8 6.68 2.08 -0.13
N SER A 9 6.73 1.97 1.19
CA SER A 9 5.91 1.03 1.97
C SER A 9 4.42 1.30 1.80
N TYR A 10 4.01 2.58 1.88
CA TYR A 10 2.64 3.01 1.64
C TYR A 10 2.15 2.64 0.24
N LEU A 11 2.93 2.98 -0.79
CA LEU A 11 2.59 2.70 -2.20
C LEU A 11 2.56 1.20 -2.48
N THR A 12 3.44 0.43 -1.85
CA THR A 12 3.49 -1.03 -1.95
C THR A 12 2.22 -1.66 -1.42
N VAL A 13 1.81 -1.33 -0.19
CA VAL A 13 0.56 -1.82 0.40
C VAL A 13 -0.63 -1.41 -0.46
N LEU A 14 -0.71 -0.13 -0.85
CA LEU A 14 -1.79 0.35 -1.71
C LEU A 14 -1.83 -0.37 -3.06
N SER A 15 -0.68 -0.76 -3.63
CA SER A 15 -0.63 -1.46 -4.92
C SER A 15 -1.34 -2.81 -4.91
N VAL A 16 -1.35 -3.45 -3.73
CA VAL A 16 -1.99 -4.73 -3.48
C VAL A 16 -3.49 -4.55 -3.23
N ILE A 17 -3.87 -3.63 -2.33
CA ILE A 17 -5.26 -3.50 -1.86
C ILE A 17 -6.14 -2.56 -2.70
N GLN A 18 -5.55 -1.78 -3.61
CA GLN A 18 -6.25 -0.71 -4.33
C GLN A 18 -7.53 -1.17 -5.07
N PRO A 19 -8.57 -0.32 -5.11
CA PRO A 19 -8.67 0.99 -4.45
C PRO A 19 -8.84 0.88 -2.93
N GLY A 20 -8.13 1.72 -2.15
CA GLY A 20 -8.16 1.67 -0.68
C GLY A 20 -8.03 3.04 0.00
N ARG A 21 -8.46 3.16 1.25
CA ARG A 21 -8.24 4.34 2.11
C ARG A 21 -6.91 4.21 2.84
N VAL A 22 -6.43 5.32 3.43
CA VAL A 22 -5.25 5.28 4.30
C VAL A 22 -5.43 4.34 5.51
N GLN A 23 -6.65 4.26 6.04
CA GLN A 23 -7.00 3.32 7.12
C GLN A 23 -6.92 1.86 6.68
N ASP A 24 -7.27 1.57 5.42
CA ASP A 24 -7.13 0.23 4.87
C ASP A 24 -5.66 -0.12 4.67
N VAL A 25 -4.83 0.85 4.27
CA VAL A 25 -3.37 0.69 4.20
C VAL A 25 -2.80 0.36 5.58
N GLU A 26 -3.12 1.14 6.62
CA GLU A 26 -2.70 0.87 8.00
C GLU A 26 -3.15 -0.53 8.45
N ARG A 27 -4.38 -0.92 8.12
CA ARG A 27 -4.95 -2.22 8.50
C ARG A 27 -4.26 -3.41 7.85
N PHE A 28 -3.94 -3.33 6.56
CA PHE A 28 -3.39 -4.44 5.78
C PHE A 28 -1.86 -4.43 5.67
N ALA A 29 -1.20 -3.36 6.14
CA ALA A 29 0.25 -3.27 6.13
C ALA A 29 0.96 -4.45 6.83
N PRO A 30 0.53 -4.95 8.01
CA PRO A 30 1.17 -6.08 8.68
C PRO A 30 1.09 -7.40 7.90
N ASP A 31 0.09 -7.56 7.03
CA ASP A 31 -0.09 -8.75 6.20
C ASP A 31 0.80 -8.73 4.93
N ILE A 32 1.33 -7.56 4.57
CA ILE A 32 2.01 -7.31 3.29
C ILE A 32 3.50 -6.98 3.48
N LEU A 33 3.84 -6.22 4.53
CA LEU A 33 5.21 -5.80 4.81
C LEU A 33 5.92 -6.79 5.75
N PRO A 34 7.26 -6.77 5.81
CA PRO A 34 8.01 -7.54 6.80
C PRO A 34 7.56 -7.26 8.23
N GLN A 35 7.57 -8.29 9.08
CA GLN A 35 7.19 -8.18 10.50
C GLN A 35 7.98 -7.07 11.21
N GLY A 36 7.27 -6.25 12.00
CA GLY A 36 7.83 -5.13 12.77
C GLY A 36 7.90 -3.82 12.01
N THR A 37 7.98 -3.85 10.67
CA THR A 37 8.01 -2.62 9.86
C THR A 37 6.64 -1.94 9.81
N ALA A 38 5.57 -2.71 9.69
CA ALA A 38 4.22 -2.17 9.61
C ALA A 38 3.83 -1.48 10.91
N GLU A 39 4.12 -2.10 12.06
CA GLU A 39 3.81 -1.58 13.38
C GLU A 39 4.51 -0.25 13.63
N GLU A 40 5.82 -0.16 13.33
CA GLU A 40 6.59 1.07 13.48
C GLU A 40 6.02 2.22 12.62
N LEU A 41 5.68 1.96 11.36
CA LEU A 41 5.13 2.96 10.44
C LEU A 41 3.71 3.43 10.83
N ILE A 42 2.94 2.57 11.51
CA ILE A 42 1.61 2.91 12.03
C ILE A 42 1.75 3.75 13.30
N GLU A 43 2.57 3.31 14.25
CA GLU A 43 2.75 3.98 15.55
C GLU A 43 3.35 5.38 15.40
N THR A 44 4.32 5.53 14.50
CA THR A 44 4.93 6.84 14.19
C THR A 44 4.03 7.75 13.36
N GLY A 45 2.92 7.23 12.82
CA GLY A 45 2.04 7.97 11.90
C GLY A 45 2.62 8.18 10.50
N ALA A 46 3.77 7.56 10.18
CA ALA A 46 4.47 7.72 8.92
C ALA A 46 3.63 7.35 7.69
N PHE A 47 2.68 6.41 7.81
CA PHE A 47 1.75 6.09 6.72
C PHE A 47 0.84 7.27 6.33
N ARG A 48 0.44 8.11 7.28
CA ARG A 48 -0.42 9.26 7.01
C ARG A 48 0.37 10.39 6.35
N GLU A 49 1.61 10.59 6.78
CA GLU A 49 2.53 11.53 6.13
C GLU A 49 2.84 11.08 4.70
N ALA A 50 3.16 9.80 4.52
CA ALA A 50 3.37 9.19 3.20
C ALA A 50 2.13 9.31 2.31
N HIS A 51 0.92 9.12 2.86
CA HIS A 51 -0.33 9.34 2.14
C HIS A 51 -0.48 10.79 1.66
N TYR A 52 -0.24 11.76 2.56
CA TYR A 52 -0.31 13.17 2.22
C TYR A 52 0.71 13.51 1.13
N PHE A 53 1.96 13.07 1.28
CA PHE A 53 3.01 13.26 0.30
C PHE A 53 2.64 12.64 -1.05
N ALA A 54 2.18 11.39 -1.06
CA ALA A 54 1.77 10.68 -2.26
C ALA A 54 0.64 11.40 -3.01
N ARG A 55 -0.31 11.99 -2.27
CA ARG A 55 -1.41 12.76 -2.84
C ARG A 55 -0.91 14.07 -3.46
N VAL A 56 -0.10 14.84 -2.72
CA VAL A 56 0.42 16.14 -3.17
C VAL A 56 1.31 15.98 -4.41
N HIS A 57 2.11 14.92 -4.46
CA HIS A 57 3.07 14.68 -5.55
C HIS A 57 2.50 13.82 -6.70
N GLY A 58 1.20 13.50 -6.67
CA GLY A 58 0.50 12.83 -7.76
C GLY A 58 0.83 11.34 -7.93
N HIS A 59 1.30 10.67 -6.88
CA HIS A 59 1.51 9.22 -6.87
C HIS A 59 0.19 8.44 -6.72
N ILE A 60 -0.83 9.07 -6.13
CA ILE A 60 -2.16 8.50 -5.96
C ILE A 60 -3.23 9.48 -6.45
N SER A 61 -4.36 8.94 -6.90
CA SER A 61 -5.53 9.71 -7.34
C SER A 61 -6.78 9.27 -6.56
N PRO A 62 -7.65 10.22 -6.13
CA PRO A 62 -8.90 9.87 -5.50
C PRO A 62 -9.88 9.26 -6.50
N VAL A 63 -10.54 8.17 -6.11
CA VAL A 63 -11.60 7.52 -6.92
C VAL A 63 -12.98 7.86 -6.37
N ARG A 64 -13.18 7.73 -5.04
CA ARG A 64 -14.46 8.02 -4.37
C ARG A 64 -14.26 8.17 -2.86
N ARG A 65 -14.91 9.16 -2.23
CA ARG A 65 -15.05 9.30 -0.75
C ARG A 65 -13.80 8.89 0.05
N GLY A 66 -12.64 9.50 -0.24
CA GLY A 66 -11.39 9.24 0.48
C GLY A 66 -10.69 7.91 0.14
N THR A 67 -11.11 7.24 -0.94
CA THR A 67 -10.49 6.02 -1.46
C THR A 67 -9.58 6.41 -2.62
N PHE A 68 -8.39 5.82 -2.67
CA PHE A 68 -7.32 6.20 -3.58
C PHE A 68 -6.85 5.00 -4.41
N PHE A 69 -6.30 5.30 -5.58
CA PHE A 69 -5.70 4.36 -6.51
C PHE A 69 -4.33 4.87 -6.95
N LEU A 70 -3.41 3.98 -7.29
CA LEU A 70 -2.09 4.38 -7.77
C LEU A 70 -2.15 4.97 -9.18
N THR A 71 -1.45 6.08 -9.38
CA THR A 71 -1.22 6.64 -10.71
C THR A 71 -0.11 5.88 -11.44
N ALA A 72 0.12 6.20 -12.71
CA ALA A 72 1.28 5.68 -13.44
C ALA A 72 2.60 5.99 -12.71
N LYS A 73 2.73 7.22 -12.19
CA LYS A 73 3.90 7.68 -11.42
C LYS A 73 4.06 6.90 -10.11
N GLY A 74 2.98 6.68 -9.37
CA GLY A 74 3.03 5.87 -8.14
C GLY A 74 3.41 4.42 -8.42
N ARG A 75 2.91 3.84 -9.52
CA ARG A 75 3.31 2.50 -9.95
C ARG A 75 4.80 2.44 -10.26
N GLU A 76 5.36 3.42 -10.97
CA GLU A 76 6.79 3.45 -11.32
C GLU A 76 7.70 3.37 -10.07
N VAL A 77 7.34 4.06 -8.99
CA VAL A 77 8.07 3.99 -7.72
C VAL A 77 8.12 2.57 -7.18
N VAL A 78 6.98 1.87 -7.15
CA VAL A 78 6.91 0.47 -6.71
C VAL A 78 7.67 -0.46 -7.68
N ARG A 79 7.67 -0.16 -8.99
CA ARG A 79 8.34 -1.00 -10.00
C ARG A 79 9.86 -0.93 -9.94
N ARG A 80 10.42 0.23 -9.62
CA ARG A 80 11.88 0.42 -9.62
C ARG A 80 12.60 -0.50 -8.63
N ASP A 81 11.89 -0.99 -7.62
CA ASP A 81 12.46 -1.81 -6.54
C ASP A 81 12.27 -3.33 -6.72
N GLY A 82 11.85 -3.80 -7.90
CA GLY A 82 11.93 -5.22 -8.28
C GLY A 82 10.87 -6.17 -7.69
N LEU A 83 9.98 -5.70 -6.80
CA LEU A 83 8.99 -6.51 -6.05
C LEU A 83 7.77 -7.02 -6.86
N HIS A 84 7.79 -6.90 -8.19
CA HIS A 84 6.59 -7.02 -9.02
C HIS A 84 5.91 -8.40 -8.98
N LYS A 85 6.70 -9.49 -9.05
CA LYS A 85 6.15 -10.85 -9.06
C LYS A 85 5.52 -11.24 -7.73
N GLU A 86 6.11 -10.80 -6.63
CA GLU A 86 5.63 -11.11 -5.29
C GLU A 86 4.34 -10.35 -4.99
N LEU A 87 4.26 -9.07 -5.37
CA LEU A 87 3.05 -8.24 -5.17
C LEU A 87 1.85 -8.73 -5.99
N ASP A 88 2.06 -9.15 -7.24
CA ASP A 88 0.98 -9.71 -8.07
C ASP A 88 0.44 -11.03 -7.50
N ASN A 89 1.31 -11.89 -6.96
CA ASN A 89 0.92 -13.13 -6.28
C ASN A 89 0.13 -12.84 -4.99
N LEU A 90 0.57 -11.87 -4.20
CA LEU A 90 -0.10 -11.41 -2.98
C LEU A 90 -1.50 -10.88 -3.28
N ARG A 91 -1.63 -10.09 -4.35
CA ARG A 91 -2.92 -9.55 -4.80
C ARG A 91 -3.91 -10.66 -5.18
N LEU A 92 -3.45 -11.67 -5.93
CA LEU A 92 -4.27 -12.83 -6.30
C LEU A 92 -4.71 -13.63 -5.06
N PHE A 93 -3.83 -13.77 -4.07
CA PHE A 93 -4.15 -14.48 -2.82
C PHE A 93 -5.24 -13.76 -2.02
N LEU A 94 -5.10 -12.44 -1.82
CA LEU A 94 -6.10 -11.64 -1.11
C LEU A 94 -7.46 -11.64 -1.81
N MET A 95 -7.49 -11.56 -3.15
CA MET A 95 -8.74 -11.65 -3.91
C MET A 95 -9.43 -13.01 -3.76
N LYS A 96 -8.67 -14.11 -3.72
CA LYS A 96 -9.22 -15.46 -3.45
C LYS A 96 -9.75 -15.56 -2.02
N GLY A 97 -9.02 -15.03 -1.04
CA GLY A 97 -9.45 -15.00 0.36
C GLY A 97 -10.74 -14.21 0.57
N GLN A 98 -10.90 -13.08 -0.13
CA GLN A 98 -12.16 -12.31 -0.12
C GLN A 98 -13.31 -13.11 -0.74
N ARG A 99 -13.10 -13.81 -1.86
CA ARG A 99 -14.14 -14.67 -2.48
C ARG A 99 -14.65 -15.78 -1.56
N GLY A 100 -13.80 -16.34 -0.69
CA GLY A 100 -14.21 -17.38 0.27
C GLY A 100 -15.10 -16.88 1.41
N LYS A 101 -15.03 -15.57 1.75
CA LYS A 101 -15.81 -14.96 2.84
C LYS A 101 -17.20 -14.46 2.41
N TYR A 102 -17.46 -14.33 1.12
CA TYR A 102 -18.75 -13.90 0.56
C TYR A 102 -19.52 -15.07 -0.07
N LYS A 103 -19.59 -16.21 0.62
CA LYS A 103 -20.49 -17.32 0.29
C LYS A 103 -21.59 -17.44 1.34
#